data_AF-A0A972QUK7-F1
#
_entry.id   AF-A0A972QUK7-F1
#
_cell.length_a   1.000
_cell.length_b   1.000
_cell.length_c   1.000
_cell.angle_alpha   90.00
_cell.angle_beta   90.00
_cell.angle_gamma   90.00
#
_symmetry.space_group_name_H-M   'P 1'
#
loop_
_entity.id
_entity.type
_entity.pdbx_description
1 polymer ?
#
loop_
_entity_poly.entity_id
_entity_poly.type
_entity_poly.pdbx_seq_one_letter_code
_entity_poly.pdbx_strand_id
1 'polypeptide(L)'
;MNISRKRNIQVTVFLLVGSFIAANLCFWLLPNLFETWNAKTIDRLFLFRSTSDRLRPYYNDIIVHVDINNTTIQQLNNYYLNRSHHAQLISNLAAMNVSAQLYDFIFAARSNDK
;
A
#
# COMPACT_ATOMS: atom_id res chain seq x y z
N MET A 1 -28.74 41.21 12.07
CA MET A 1 -27.61 40.34 12.48
C MET A 1 -27.38 39.26 11.42
N ASN A 2 -26.69 39.55 10.31
CA ASN A 2 -26.58 38.59 9.17
C ASN A 2 -25.29 38.71 8.33
N ILE A 3 -24.56 39.83 8.42
CA ILE A 3 -23.35 40.09 7.62
C ILE A 3 -22.13 39.31 8.14
N SER A 4 -21.97 39.20 9.47
CA SER A 4 -20.84 38.49 10.09
C SER A 4 -20.86 36.99 9.83
N ARG A 5 -22.05 36.36 9.84
CA ARG A 5 -22.22 34.93 9.57
C ARG A 5 -21.90 34.58 8.12
N LYS A 6 -22.35 35.40 7.15
CA LYS A 6 -22.01 35.24 5.72
C LYS A 6 -20.50 35.37 5.49
N ARG A 7 -19.86 36.38 6.08
CA ARG A 7 -18.41 36.59 5.98
C ARG A 7 -17.60 35.44 6.59
N ASN A 8 -18.02 34.91 7.74
CA ASN A 8 -17.36 33.77 8.36
C ASN A 8 -17.44 32.51 7.48
N ILE A 9 -18.61 32.21 6.90
CA ILE A 9 -18.76 31.07 5.99
C ILE A 9 -17.86 31.24 4.76
N GLN A 10 -17.80 32.44 4.18
CA GLN A 10 -16.92 32.73 3.04
C GLN A 10 -15.44 32.50 3.39
N VAL A 11 -14.99 32.97 4.55
CA VAL A 11 -13.62 32.74 5.01
C VAL A 11 -13.35 31.25 5.24
N THR A 12 -14.27 30.51 5.88
CA THR A 12 -14.14 29.07 6.06
C THR A 12 -14.07 28.32 4.74
N VAL A 13 -14.93 28.66 3.77
CA VAL A 13 -14.90 28.06 2.44
C VAL A 13 -13.59 28.39 1.73
N PHE A 14 -13.11 29.63 1.83
CA PHE A 14 -11.84 30.03 1.22
C PHE A 14 -10.65 29.29 1.85
N LEU A 15 -10.64 29.11 3.17
CA LEU A 15 -9.61 28.32 3.86
C LEU A 15 -9.66 26.85 3.48
N LEU A 16 -10.86 26.26 3.36
CA LEU A 16 -11.01 24.88 2.88
C LEU A 16 -10.44 24.75 1.47
N VAL A 17 -10.93 25.54 0.52
CA VAL A 17 -10.46 25.50 -0.87
C VAL A 17 -8.95 25.77 -0.95
N GLY A 18 -8.46 26.77 -0.22
CA GLY A 18 -7.04 27.08 -0.14
C GLY A 18 -6.21 25.92 0.40
N SER A 19 -6.69 25.20 1.42
CA SER A 19 -6.00 24.02 1.95
C SER A 19 -5.94 22.87 0.93
N PHE A 20 -7.00 22.64 0.16
CA PHE A 20 -7.00 21.65 -0.91
C PHE A 20 -6.03 22.01 -2.03
N ILE A 21 -5.99 23.28 -2.44
CA ILE A 21 -5.06 23.76 -3.47
C ILE A 21 -3.62 23.62 -2.97
N ALA A 22 -3.34 24.07 -1.75
CA ALA A 22 -2.01 23.98 -1.16
C ALA A 22 -1.53 22.52 -1.05
N ALA A 23 -2.40 21.60 -0.59
CA ALA A 23 -2.08 20.19 -0.53
C ALA A 23 -1.74 19.62 -1.92
N ASN A 24 -2.57 19.89 -2.93
CA ASN A 24 -2.30 19.43 -4.30
C ASN A 24 -0.98 19.99 -4.84
N LEU A 25 -0.68 21.26 -4.59
CA LEU A 25 0.59 21.86 -4.98
C LEU A 25 1.78 21.18 -4.29
N CYS A 26 1.66 20.82 -3.01
CA CYS A 26 2.70 20.08 -2.30
C CYS A 26 2.97 18.71 -2.91
N PHE A 27 1.92 17.95 -3.25
CA PHE A 27 2.08 16.65 -3.93
C PHE A 27 2.69 16.80 -5.33
N TRP A 28 2.36 17.88 -6.05
CA TRP A 28 2.93 18.14 -7.37
C TRP A 28 4.39 18.60 -7.34
N LEU A 29 4.75 19.48 -6.40
CA LEU A 29 6.11 20.04 -6.29
C LEU A 29 7.11 19.07 -5.63
N LEU A 30 6.65 18.22 -4.72
CA LEU A 30 7.49 17.34 -3.91
C LEU A 30 7.00 15.88 -3.93
N PRO A 31 6.79 15.27 -5.12
CA PRO A 31 6.12 13.97 -5.26
C PRO A 31 6.87 12.88 -4.49
N ASN A 32 8.20 12.82 -4.63
CA ASN A 32 9.03 11.80 -3.98
C ASN A 32 8.90 11.80 -2.45
N LEU A 33 8.69 12.97 -1.82
CA LEU A 33 8.53 13.08 -0.37
C LEU A 33 7.13 12.66 0.05
N PHE A 34 6.10 13.26 -0.56
CA PHE A 34 4.71 13.04 -0.15
C PHE A 34 4.19 11.65 -0.52
N GLU A 35 4.61 11.07 -1.65
CA GLU A 35 4.28 9.68 -2.00
C GLU A 35 4.91 8.70 -1.00
N THR A 36 6.19 8.88 -0.67
CA THR A 36 6.88 8.05 0.32
C THR A 36 6.23 8.18 1.69
N TRP A 37 5.86 9.39 2.10
CA TRP A 37 5.17 9.63 3.37
C TRP A 37 3.78 9.02 3.39
N ASN A 38 3.04 9.10 2.28
CA ASN A 38 1.74 8.47 2.14
C ASN A 38 1.85 6.95 2.27
N ALA A 39 2.78 6.32 1.53
CA ALA A 39 3.03 4.88 1.63
C ALA A 39 3.36 4.47 3.08
N LYS A 40 4.31 5.16 3.73
CA LYS A 40 4.66 4.90 5.14
C LYS A 40 3.50 5.10 6.11
N THR A 41 2.63 6.07 5.84
CA THR A 41 1.45 6.35 6.67
C THR A 41 0.46 5.20 6.58
N ILE A 42 0.20 4.70 5.37
CA ILE A 42 -0.63 3.53 5.13
C ILE A 42 -0.03 2.29 5.79
N ASP A 43 1.27 2.04 5.65
CA ASP A 43 1.94 0.91 6.31
C ASP A 43 1.78 0.96 7.83
N ARG A 44 1.93 2.14 8.44
CA ARG A 44 1.72 2.32 9.89
C ARG A 44 0.27 2.10 10.30
N LEU A 45 -0.69 2.51 9.49
CA LEU A 45 -2.11 2.23 9.70
C LEU A 45 -2.39 0.73 9.65
N PHE A 46 -1.76 -0.02 8.74
CA PHE A 46 -1.86 -1.47 8.69
C PHE A 46 -1.28 -2.13 9.94
N LEU A 47 -0.10 -1.71 10.40
CA LEU A 47 0.50 -2.19 11.64
C LEU A 47 -0.35 -1.88 12.88
N PHE A 48 -0.91 -0.67 12.94
CA PHE A 48 -1.84 -0.30 14.00
C PHE A 48 -3.09 -1.19 13.99
N ARG A 49 -3.68 -1.40 12.80
CA ARG A 49 -4.84 -2.26 12.61
C ARG A 49 -4.56 -3.71 13.03
N SER A 50 -3.38 -4.25 12.70
CA SER A 50 -3.03 -5.64 13.01
C SER A 50 -2.72 -5.88 14.48
N THR A 51 -2.32 -4.84 15.22
CA THR A 51 -2.01 -4.94 16.66
C THR A 51 -3.27 -4.95 17.54
N SER A 52 -4.41 -4.45 17.04
CA SER A 52 -5.67 -4.44 17.79
C SER A 52 -6.55 -5.64 17.41
N ASP A 53 -6.88 -6.50 18.37
CA ASP A 53 -7.78 -7.64 18.16
C ASP A 53 -9.16 -7.23 17.61
N ARG A 54 -9.62 -6.01 17.91
CA ARG A 54 -10.91 -5.48 17.43
C ARG A 54 -10.86 -5.03 15.97
N LEU A 55 -9.71 -4.51 15.53
CA LEU A 55 -9.55 -3.93 14.19
C LEU A 55 -8.89 -4.91 13.22
N ARG A 56 -8.23 -5.95 13.74
CA ARG A 56 -7.61 -7.00 12.96
C ARG A 56 -8.69 -7.78 12.19
N PRO A 57 -8.56 -7.93 10.87
CA PRO A 57 -9.45 -8.81 10.12
C PRO A 57 -9.31 -10.25 10.60
N TYR A 58 -10.42 -10.98 10.65
CA TYR A 58 -10.42 -12.39 11.02
C TYR A 58 -9.60 -13.19 9.99
N TYR A 59 -8.43 -13.64 10.40
CA TYR A 59 -7.57 -14.54 9.62
C TYR A 59 -7.62 -15.93 10.25
N ASN A 60 -7.67 -16.95 9.41
CA ASN A 60 -7.50 -18.32 9.85
C ASN A 60 -6.00 -18.63 9.90
N ASP A 61 -5.48 -19.00 11.07
CA ASP A 61 -4.06 -19.29 11.28
C ASP A 61 -3.54 -20.50 10.48
N ILE A 62 -4.44 -21.27 9.86
CA ILE A 62 -4.10 -22.37 8.92
C ILE A 62 -3.70 -21.82 7.55
N ILE A 63 -4.04 -20.57 7.23
CA ILE A 63 -3.79 -19.96 5.91
C ILE A 63 -2.60 -19.00 6.03
N VAL A 64 -1.52 -19.32 5.32
CA VAL A 64 -0.36 -18.44 5.16
C VAL A 64 -0.40 -17.80 3.78
N HIS A 65 -0.38 -16.47 3.73
CA HIS A 65 -0.24 -15.72 2.49
C HIS A 65 1.22 -15.32 2.30
N VAL A 66 1.79 -15.68 1.15
CA VAL A 66 3.17 -15.33 0.77
C VAL A 66 3.08 -14.44 -0.46
N ASP A 67 3.54 -13.19 -0.32
CA ASP A 67 3.50 -12.20 -1.39
C ASP A 67 4.90 -11.70 -1.76
N ILE A 68 5.07 -11.29 -3.02
CA ILE A 68 6.30 -10.72 -3.56
C ILE A 68 6.16 -9.20 -3.57
N ASN A 69 6.74 -8.54 -2.59
CA ASN A 69 6.74 -7.08 -2.53
C ASN A 69 7.89 -6.46 -3.34
N ASN A 70 7.89 -5.13 -3.44
CA ASN A 70 8.86 -4.38 -4.23
C ASN A 70 10.31 -4.60 -3.74
N THR A 71 10.51 -4.80 -2.43
CA THR A 71 11.83 -5.10 -1.85
C THR A 71 12.30 -6.48 -2.29
N THR A 72 11.43 -7.48 -2.30
CA THR A 72 11.74 -8.84 -2.79
C THR A 72 12.13 -8.82 -4.26
N ILE A 73 11.41 -8.07 -5.12
CA ILE A 73 11.76 -7.92 -6.54
C ILE A 73 13.14 -7.26 -6.71
N GLN A 74 13.43 -6.21 -5.93
CA GLN A 74 14.74 -5.55 -5.95
C GLN A 74 15.87 -6.50 -5.53
N GLN A 75 15.65 -7.32 -4.49
CA GLN A 75 16.64 -8.28 -4.01
C GLN A 75 16.87 -9.44 -4.98
N LEU A 76 15.81 -9.93 -5.62
CA LEU A 76 15.90 -10.98 -6.64
C LEU A 76 16.54 -10.47 -7.94
N ASN A 77 16.62 -9.15 -8.12
CA ASN A 77 17.11 -8.47 -9.33
C ASN A 77 16.48 -9.04 -10.62
N ASN A 78 15.25 -9.54 -10.50
CA ASN A 78 14.52 -10.17 -11.58
C ASN A 78 13.03 -9.96 -11.32
N TYR A 79 12.32 -9.42 -12.33
CA TYR A 79 10.89 -9.16 -12.27
C TYR A 79 10.06 -10.44 -12.27
N TYR A 80 10.65 -11.57 -12.67
CA TYR A 80 9.95 -12.84 -12.80
C TYR A 80 10.67 -13.94 -12.03
N LEU A 81 9.90 -14.71 -11.26
CA LEU A 81 10.39 -15.95 -10.68
C LEU A 81 10.67 -16.95 -11.80
N ASN A 82 11.86 -17.54 -11.76
CA ASN A 82 12.24 -18.62 -12.67
C ASN A 82 11.85 -19.99 -12.09
N ARG A 83 12.02 -21.04 -12.89
CA ARG A 83 11.68 -22.41 -12.48
C ARG A 83 12.42 -22.88 -11.22
N SER A 84 13.65 -22.43 -10.99
CA SER A 84 14.39 -22.79 -9.76
C SER A 84 13.77 -22.18 -8.51
N HIS A 85 13.30 -20.93 -8.58
CA HIS A 85 12.59 -20.32 -7.44
C HIS A 85 11.28 -21.05 -7.14
N HIS A 86 10.54 -21.46 -8.17
CA HIS A 86 9.33 -22.26 -7.98
C HIS A 86 9.62 -23.65 -7.38
N ALA A 87 10.65 -24.34 -7.87
CA ALA A 87 11.05 -25.63 -7.33
C ALA A 87 11.43 -25.52 -5.84
N GLN A 88 12.22 -24.50 -5.49
CA GLN A 88 12.61 -24.26 -4.10
C GLN A 88 11.42 -23.91 -3.21
N LEU A 89 10.47 -23.11 -3.70
CA LEU A 89 9.23 -22.84 -2.98
C LEU A 89 8.44 -24.13 -2.72
N ILE A 90 8.26 -24.98 -3.72
CA ILE A 90 7.55 -26.27 -3.56
C ILE A 90 8.26 -27.15 -2.53
N SER A 91 9.60 -27.24 -2.57
CA SER A 91 10.37 -27.98 -1.56
C SER A 91 10.16 -27.44 -0.15
N ASN A 92 10.14 -26.11 0.02
CA ASN A 92 9.91 -25.49 1.32
C ASN A 92 8.48 -25.75 1.83
N LEU A 93 7.46 -25.62 0.97
CA LEU A 93 6.06 -25.87 1.34
C LEU A 93 5.83 -27.34 1.72
N ALA A 94 6.47 -28.27 0.99
CA ALA A 94 6.44 -29.68 1.34
C ALA A 94 7.10 -29.95 2.70
N ALA A 95 8.25 -29.33 2.98
CA ALA A 95 8.93 -29.44 4.27
C ALA A 95 8.09 -28.87 5.43
N MET A 96 7.23 -27.89 5.14
CA MET A 96 6.28 -27.29 6.09
C MET A 96 4.96 -28.08 6.22
N ASN A 97 4.80 -29.20 5.53
CA ASN A 97 3.57 -30.00 5.49
C ASN A 97 2.31 -29.21 5.08
N VAL A 98 2.46 -28.30 4.11
CA VAL A 98 1.33 -27.53 3.56
C VAL A 98 0.36 -28.46 2.83
N SER A 99 -0.93 -28.39 3.19
CA SER A 99 -1.97 -29.28 2.65
C SER A 99 -2.52 -28.85 1.28
N ALA A 100 -2.51 -27.55 0.99
CA ALA A 100 -2.98 -26.98 -0.26
C ALA A 100 -2.26 -25.68 -0.59
N GLN A 101 -2.08 -25.40 -1.87
CA GLN A 101 -1.49 -24.17 -2.37
C GLN A 101 -2.44 -23.49 -3.36
N LEU A 102 -2.68 -22.19 -3.17
CA LEU A 102 -3.32 -21.32 -4.14
C LEU A 102 -2.28 -20.31 -4.61
N TYR A 103 -2.22 -20.06 -5.91
CA TYR A 103 -1.28 -19.12 -6.51
C TYR A 103 -2.05 -18.08 -7.32
N ASP A 104 -1.74 -16.80 -7.09
CA ASP A 104 -2.17 -15.69 -7.93
C ASP A 104 -0.96 -15.16 -8.70
N PHE A 105 -1.14 -14.82 -9.97
CA PHE A 105 -0.08 -14.34 -10.85
C PHE A 105 -0.46 -12.98 -11.42
N ILE A 106 0.25 -11.95 -11.00
CA ILE A 106 0.17 -10.62 -11.60
C ILE A 106 1.38 -10.44 -12.51
N PHE A 107 1.14 -10.34 -13.81
CA PHE A 107 2.20 -10.04 -14.77
C PHE A 107 2.53 -8.55 -14.70
N ALA A 108 3.69 -8.21 -14.15
CA ALA A 108 4.22 -6.86 -14.17
C ALA A 108 4.54 -6.45 -15.61
N ALA A 109 3.60 -5.80 -16.29
CA ALA A 109 3.87 -5.15 -17.56
C ALA A 109 4.83 -3.98 -17.32
N ARG A 110 5.90 -3.87 -18.12
CA ARG A 110 6.66 -2.62 -18.18
C ARG A 110 5.67 -1.52 -18.61
N SER A 111 5.50 -0.49 -17.77
CA SER A 111 4.97 0.77 -18.25
C SER A 111 5.99 1.29 -19.27
N ASN A 112 5.71 1.07 -20.55
CA ASN A 112 6.30 1.85 -21.62
C ASN A 112 5.49 3.14 -21.73
N ASP A 113 5.49 3.96 -20.67
CA ASP A 113 5.04 5.34 -20.79
C ASP A 113 6.24 6.15 -21.27
N LYS A 114 6.28 6.38 -22.59
CA LYS A 114 6.97 7.51 -23.20
C LYS A 114 6.00 8.67 -23.31
#